data_AF-A0A6P6Y128-F1
#
_entry.id   AF-A0A6P6Y128-F1
#
_cell.length_a   1.000
_cell.length_b   1.000
_cell.length_c   1.000
_cell.angle_alpha   90.00
_cell.angle_beta   90.00
_cell.angle_gamma   90.00
#
_symmetry.space_group_name_H-M   'P 1'
#
loop_
_entity.id
_entity.type
_entity.pdbx_description
1 polymer ?
#
loop_
_entity_poly.entity_id
_entity_poly.type
_entity_poly.pdbx_seq_one_letter_code
_entity_poly.pdbx_strand_id
1 'polypeptide(L)'
;MYDDGSGGGGDGDDDITVNGTPTFEMIEEDPIHPDLIETVVLCKNIRNAQVLTEAIRGFQGHRVNYMVLDGCKLPPFPNNLFKGIHIVWMEILNSTMQFHDNFFQNLRHCP
;
A
#
# COMPACT_ATOMS: atom_id res chain seq x y z
N MET A 1 10.09 -0.85 90.91
CA MET A 1 10.21 0.61 91.14
C MET A 1 11.48 1.01 90.42
N TYR A 2 11.46 1.68 89.28
CA TYR A 2 10.67 2.86 88.96
C TYR A 2 10.04 2.79 87.56
N ASP A 3 8.92 3.49 87.45
CA ASP A 3 8.07 3.72 86.30
C ASP A 3 8.30 5.19 85.92
N ASP A 4 8.62 5.48 84.66
CA ASP A 4 8.57 6.83 84.09
C ASP A 4 8.11 6.78 82.63
N GLY A 5 6.79 6.70 82.45
CA GLY A 5 6.13 6.89 81.17
C GLY A 5 6.20 8.34 80.66
N SER A 6 6.39 8.46 79.33
CA SER A 6 6.03 9.59 78.45
C SER A 6 6.25 9.07 77.02
N GLY A 7 5.35 9.09 76.04
CA GLY A 7 4.09 9.78 75.82
C GLY A 7 4.03 10.12 74.31
N GLY A 8 2.93 9.81 73.63
CA GLY A 8 2.61 10.21 72.24
C GLY A 8 3.17 9.25 71.18
N GLY A 9 2.39 8.67 70.26
CA GLY A 9 1.18 9.16 69.60
C GLY A 9 1.52 9.33 68.11
N GLY A 10 1.03 8.43 67.26
CA GLY A 10 1.29 8.49 65.83
C GLY A 10 0.83 7.22 65.12
N ASP A 11 -0.48 7.09 64.93
CA ASP A 11 -1.04 6.29 63.84
C ASP A 11 -0.56 6.91 62.52
N GLY A 12 0.23 6.16 61.77
CA GLY A 12 0.64 6.48 60.43
C GLY A 12 0.39 5.27 59.57
N ASP A 13 -0.80 5.21 58.98
CA ASP A 13 -1.07 4.36 57.82
C ASP A 13 -0.04 4.73 56.75
N ASP A 14 0.87 3.81 56.45
CA ASP A 14 1.75 3.88 55.29
C ASP A 14 0.91 3.59 54.03
N ASP A 15 0.02 4.52 53.68
CA ASP A 15 -0.68 4.53 52.41
C ASP A 15 0.37 4.76 51.32
N ILE A 16 0.69 3.69 50.58
CA ILE A 16 1.49 3.76 49.37
C ILE A 16 0.72 4.60 48.35
N THR A 17 1.01 5.89 48.35
CA THR A 17 0.58 6.82 47.31
C THR A 17 1.39 6.55 46.05
N VAL A 18 0.84 5.71 45.16
CA VAL A 18 1.34 5.56 43.78
C VAL A 18 0.94 6.80 42.98
N ASN A 19 1.64 7.92 43.20
CA ASN A 19 1.52 9.11 42.35
C ASN A 19 2.38 8.98 41.09
N GLY A 20 2.06 7.98 40.26
CA GLY A 20 2.61 7.83 38.93
C GLY A 20 1.52 8.05 37.89
N THR A 21 1.41 9.25 37.33
CA THR A 21 0.66 9.46 36.09
C THR A 21 1.27 8.57 35.02
N PRO A 22 0.53 7.63 34.39
CA PRO A 22 1.07 6.81 33.32
C PRO A 22 1.53 7.75 32.19
N THR A 23 2.82 7.78 31.92
CA THR A 23 3.34 8.49 30.75
C THR A 23 3.05 7.58 29.57
N PHE A 24 1.97 7.86 28.84
CA PHE A 24 1.66 7.15 27.61
C PHE A 24 2.68 7.62 26.57
N GLU A 25 3.68 6.80 26.28
CA GLU A 25 4.59 7.05 25.17
C GLU A 25 3.76 7.01 23.88
N MET A 26 3.54 8.18 23.30
CA MET A 26 3.04 8.29 21.93
C MET A 26 4.12 7.71 21.04
N ILE A 27 3.88 6.51 20.50
CA ILE A 27 4.73 5.96 19.45
C ILE A 27 4.56 6.90 18.25
N GLU A 28 5.59 7.68 17.91
CA GLU A 28 5.65 8.36 16.61
C GLU A 28 5.65 7.25 15.55
N GLU A 29 4.53 7.06 14.86
CA GLU A 29 4.52 6.24 13.66
C GLU A 29 5.40 6.95 12.64
N ASP A 30 6.56 6.36 12.33
CA ASP A 30 7.42 6.81 11.25
C ASP A 30 6.55 6.97 9.98
N PRO A 31 6.56 8.14 9.33
CA PRO A 31 5.74 8.36 8.16
C PRO A 31 6.13 7.34 7.10
N ILE A 32 5.19 6.45 6.76
CA ILE A 32 5.39 5.44 5.72
C ILE A 32 5.72 6.18 4.43
N HIS A 33 6.99 6.09 4.01
CA HIS A 33 7.43 6.72 2.77
C HIS A 33 6.61 6.14 1.60
N PRO A 34 6.01 6.95 0.72
CA PRO A 34 5.10 6.48 -0.32
C PRO A 34 5.75 5.48 -1.30
N ASP A 35 7.08 5.44 -1.37
CA ASP A 35 7.82 4.43 -2.16
C ASP A 35 7.77 3.01 -1.58
N LEU A 36 7.31 2.84 -0.32
CA LEU A 36 7.16 1.55 0.34
C LEU A 36 5.82 0.85 0.00
N ILE A 37 4.84 1.58 -0.55
CA ILE A 37 3.53 0.98 -0.83
C ILE A 37 3.60 0.19 -2.14
N GLU A 38 3.52 -1.13 -2.03
CA GLU A 38 3.39 -2.00 -3.18
C GLU A 38 1.96 -1.98 -3.73
N THR A 39 1.80 -1.44 -4.93
CA THR A 39 0.50 -1.41 -5.62
C THR A 39 0.39 -2.58 -6.58
N VAL A 40 -0.57 -3.47 -6.30
CA VAL A 40 -0.90 -4.62 -7.14
C VAL A 40 -2.27 -4.43 -7.78
N VAL A 41 -2.35 -4.53 -9.10
CA VAL A 41 -3.59 -4.40 -9.87
C VAL A 41 -3.91 -5.71 -10.56
N LEU A 42 -5.10 -6.26 -10.29
CA LEU A 42 -5.60 -7.45 -10.97
C LEU A 42 -6.86 -7.12 -11.76
N CYS A 43 -6.79 -7.21 -13.08
CA CYS A 43 -7.95 -7.16 -13.95
C CYS A 43 -8.26 -8.59 -14.41
N LYS A 44 -9.42 -9.11 -14.01
CA LYS A 44 -9.84 -10.47 -14.35
C LYS A 44 -11.14 -10.46 -15.15
N ASN A 45 -11.17 -11.21 -16.25
CA ASN A 45 -12.36 -11.48 -17.06
C ASN A 45 -13.10 -10.22 -17.57
N ILE A 46 -12.39 -9.10 -17.76
CA ILE A 46 -12.99 -7.88 -18.29
C ILE A 46 -13.10 -8.02 -19.82
N ARG A 47 -14.29 -8.42 -20.28
CA ARG A 47 -14.57 -8.67 -21.71
C ARG A 47 -14.95 -7.42 -22.49
N ASN A 48 -15.38 -6.37 -21.80
CA ASN A 48 -15.69 -5.09 -22.41
C ASN A 48 -14.43 -4.20 -22.40
N ALA A 49 -13.90 -3.90 -23.59
CA ALA A 49 -12.68 -3.11 -23.75
C ALA A 49 -12.82 -1.68 -23.20
N GLN A 50 -14.01 -1.07 -23.25
CA GLN A 50 -14.25 0.25 -22.66
C GLN A 50 -14.16 0.19 -21.13
N VAL A 51 -14.76 -0.83 -20.51
CA VAL A 51 -14.68 -1.04 -19.06
C VAL A 51 -13.23 -1.24 -18.62
N LEU A 52 -12.46 -2.06 -19.36
CA LEU A 52 -11.04 -2.25 -19.08
C LEU A 52 -10.25 -0.94 -19.20
N THR A 53 -10.53 -0.15 -20.24
CA THR A 53 -9.86 1.13 -20.47
C THR A 53 -10.14 2.12 -19.35
N GLU A 54 -11.40 2.25 -18.95
CA GLU A 54 -11.82 3.14 -17.86
C GLU A 54 -11.24 2.69 -16.50
N ALA A 55 -11.23 1.38 -16.23
CA ALA A 55 -10.62 0.83 -15.03
C ALA A 55 -9.11 1.12 -14.97
N ILE A 56 -8.40 0.91 -16.08
CA ILE A 56 -6.96 1.19 -16.17
C ILE A 56 -6.67 2.70 -16.07
N ARG A 57 -7.53 3.55 -16.64
CA ARG A 57 -7.38 5.02 -16.57
C ARG A 57 -7.38 5.54 -15.14
N GLY A 58 -8.06 4.85 -14.21
CA GLY A 58 -8.05 5.20 -12.79
C GLY A 58 -6.65 5.18 -12.16
N PHE A 59 -5.66 4.53 -12.77
CA PHE A 59 -4.29 4.47 -12.28
C PHE A 59 -3.36 5.50 -12.94
N GLN A 60 -3.90 6.44 -13.73
CA GLN A 60 -3.08 7.52 -14.29
C GLN A 60 -2.43 8.37 -13.18
N GLY A 61 -1.13 8.63 -13.31
CA GLY A 61 -0.34 9.32 -12.30
C GLY A 61 0.10 8.43 -11.12
N HIS A 62 -0.34 7.18 -11.09
CA HIS A 62 0.04 6.22 -10.05
C HIS A 62 1.17 5.28 -10.54
N ARG A 63 1.95 4.81 -9.57
CA ARG A 63 2.91 3.72 -9.74
C ARG A 63 2.22 2.40 -9.42
N VAL A 64 2.33 1.43 -10.32
CA VAL A 64 1.84 0.07 -10.16
C VAL A 64 3.04 -0.87 -10.17
N ASN A 65 3.30 -1.53 -9.05
CA ASN A 65 4.40 -2.47 -8.92
C ASN A 65 4.14 -3.74 -9.74
N TYR A 66 2.90 -4.25 -9.69
CA TYR A 66 2.54 -5.49 -10.39
C TYR A 66 1.14 -5.40 -10.97
N MET A 67 1.02 -5.57 -12.30
CA MET A 67 -0.26 -5.59 -12.99
C MET A 67 -0.51 -6.96 -13.63
N VAL A 68 -1.66 -7.57 -13.37
CA VAL A 68 -2.10 -8.81 -14.01
C VAL A 68 -3.36 -8.56 -14.82
N LEU A 69 -3.32 -8.90 -16.10
CA LEU A 69 -4.45 -8.89 -17.00
C LEU A 69 -4.78 -10.34 -17.37
N ASP A 70 -5.79 -10.92 -16.71
CA ASP A 70 -6.16 -12.33 -16.86
C ASP A 70 -7.55 -12.46 -17.49
N GLY A 71 -7.66 -13.10 -18.66
CA GLY A 71 -8.93 -13.24 -19.37
C GLY A 71 -9.54 -11.91 -19.86
N CYS A 72 -8.73 -10.87 -20.00
CA CYS A 72 -9.15 -9.53 -20.42
C CYS A 72 -9.12 -9.37 -21.94
N LYS A 73 -10.08 -8.61 -22.49
CA LYS A 73 -10.07 -8.22 -23.90
C LYS A 73 -9.26 -6.94 -24.08
N LEU A 74 -8.00 -7.07 -24.49
CA LEU A 74 -7.11 -5.94 -24.69
C LEU A 74 -7.37 -5.24 -26.03
N PRO A 75 -7.26 -3.91 -26.09
CA PRO A 75 -7.24 -3.19 -27.35
C PRO A 75 -5.99 -3.59 -28.18
N PRO A 76 -6.06 -3.51 -29.52
CA PRO A 76 -4.90 -3.79 -30.37
C PRO A 76 -3.71 -2.89 -30.08
N PHE A 77 -2.49 -3.41 -30.17
CA PHE A 77 -1.24 -2.68 -29.95
C PHE A 77 -0.61 -2.22 -31.28
N PRO A 78 0.03 -1.04 -31.31
CA PRO A 78 0.19 -0.08 -30.19
C PRO A 78 -1.09 0.71 -29.87
N ASN A 79 -1.28 1.07 -28.59
CA ASN A 79 -2.40 1.89 -28.12
C ASN A 79 -2.01 2.72 -26.88
N ASN A 80 -2.95 3.52 -26.35
CA ASN A 80 -2.75 4.41 -25.21
C ASN A 80 -3.25 3.85 -23.86
N LEU A 81 -3.52 2.53 -23.76
CA LEU A 81 -4.17 1.93 -22.59
C LEU A 81 -3.42 2.23 -21.29
N PHE A 82 -2.09 2.13 -21.31
CA PHE A 82 -1.24 2.33 -20.12
C PHE A 82 -0.58 3.71 -20.07
N LYS A 83 -1.03 4.66 -20.90
CA LYS A 83 -0.41 5.98 -20.99
C LYS A 83 -0.54 6.72 -19.66
N GLY A 84 0.60 7.14 -19.12
CA GLY A 84 0.66 7.89 -17.86
C GLY A 84 0.58 7.04 -16.60
N ILE A 85 0.76 5.72 -16.71
CA ILE A 85 0.85 4.79 -15.58
C ILE A 85 2.28 4.29 -15.51
N HIS A 86 2.90 4.35 -14.33
CA HIS A 86 4.24 3.80 -14.14
C HIS A 86 4.12 2.33 -13.71
N ILE A 87 4.15 1.42 -14.69
CA ILE A 87 4.03 -0.02 -14.46
C ILE A 87 5.42 -0.65 -14.41
N VAL A 88 5.77 -1.24 -13.27
CA VAL A 88 7.08 -1.88 -13.07
C VAL A 88 7.10 -3.28 -13.69
N TRP A 89 6.07 -4.07 -13.43
CA TRP A 89 5.92 -5.41 -14.00
C TRP A 89 4.47 -5.66 -14.45
N MET A 90 4.31 -6.37 -15.57
CA MET A 90 3.00 -6.72 -16.11
C MET A 90 2.97 -8.16 -16.61
N GLU A 91 1.90 -8.88 -16.26
CA GLU A 91 1.56 -10.18 -16.81
C GLU A 91 0.23 -10.15 -17.55
N ILE A 92 0.20 -10.85 -18.68
CA ILE A 92 -0.99 -10.97 -19.52
C ILE A 92 -1.25 -12.46 -19.70
N LEU A 93 -2.30 -12.93 -19.05
CA LEU A 93 -2.68 -14.34 -18.96
C LEU A 93 -4.04 -14.53 -19.65
N ASN A 94 -4.21 -15.62 -20.39
CA ASN A 94 -5.49 -16.01 -21.01
C ASN A 94 -6.22 -14.88 -21.77
N SER A 95 -5.49 -13.86 -22.22
CA SER A 95 -6.02 -12.62 -22.78
C SER A 95 -5.65 -12.51 -24.24
N THR A 96 -6.52 -11.93 -25.05
CA THR A 96 -6.24 -11.71 -26.47
C THR A 96 -5.51 -10.38 -26.65
N MET A 97 -4.31 -10.42 -27.22
CA MET A 97 -3.61 -9.23 -27.71
C MET A 97 -3.47 -9.32 -29.23
N GLN A 98 -3.81 -8.24 -29.93
CA GLN A 98 -3.60 -8.13 -31.37
C GLN A 98 -2.51 -7.11 -31.62
N PHE A 99 -1.53 -7.44 -32.46
CA PHE A 99 -0.47 -6.51 -32.88
C PHE A 99 -0.73 -6.07 -34.32
N HIS A 100 -0.65 -4.77 -34.58
CA HIS A 100 -0.75 -4.23 -35.95
C HIS A 100 0.63 -4.15 -36.62
N ASP A 101 0.66 -4.26 -37.95
CA ASP A 101 1.87 -4.40 -38.77
C ASP A 101 2.99 -3.39 -38.45
N ASN A 102 2.63 -2.15 -38.12
CA ASN A 102 3.57 -1.08 -37.78
C ASN A 102 4.41 -1.40 -36.54
N PHE A 103 3.91 -2.26 -35.63
CA PHE A 103 4.65 -2.71 -34.46
C PHE A 103 5.91 -3.50 -34.85
N PHE A 104 5.76 -4.45 -35.79
CA PHE A 104 6.85 -5.34 -36.18
C PHE A 104 7.90 -4.65 -37.07
N GLN A 105 7.56 -3.55 -37.73
CA GLN A 105 8.52 -2.77 -38.52
C GLN A 105 9.57 -2.09 -37.64
N ASN A 106 9.19 -1.65 -36.44
CA ASN A 106 10.11 -1.04 -35.47
C ASN A 106 11.04 -2.07 -34.82
N LEU A 107 10.59 -3.32 -34.64
CA LEU A 107 11.45 -4.41 -34.15
C LEU A 107 12.58 -4.78 -35.13
N ARG A 108 12.39 -4.52 -36.43
CA ARG A 108 13.44 -4.76 -37.44
C ARG A 108 14.58 -3.73 -37.39
N HIS A 109 14.41 -2.63 -36.66
CA HIS A 109 15.36 -1.52 -36.60
C HIS A 109 15.92 -1.30 -35.18
N CYS A 110 15.96 -2.33 -34.33
CA CYS A 110 16.76 -2.27 -33.11
C CYS A 110 18.25 -2.12 -33.48
N PRO A 111 18.96 -1.06 -33.05
CA PRO A 111 20.40 -0.93 -33.22
C PRO A 111 21.17 -2.02 -32.45
#